data_AF-W9NKI5-F1
#
_entry.id   AF-W9NKI5-F1
#
_cell.length_a   1.000
_cell.length_b   1.000
_cell.length_c   1.000
_cell.angle_alpha   90.00
_cell.angle_beta   90.00
_cell.angle_gamma   90.00
#
_symmetry.space_group_name_H-M   'P 1'
#
loop_
_entity.id
_entity.type
_entity.pdbx_description
1 polymer ?
#
loop_
_entity_poly.entity_id
_entity_poly.type
_entity_poly.pdbx_seq_one_letter_code
_entity_poly.pdbx_strand_id
1 'polypeptide(L)'
;MSNQHLSITSPQAFDPSCIQVAAQSMSQACERTPKKYKNSGYCPECNEWQPYLSQHKLRKHPSEKRVYTGKRVRCPECWKEWSANNKKKYKCECTSEPVPVEAPSTVQIPAREIVGSGSQNSDDDQPFYTPQNSCGDANDPTTVTALTDRSTKRQRKLPSVYLLCVGTPAVEDIGKSDLLGVPVDLSDIEVFKDELGDIFKREEISGMQRELGKAFIRRVTGEPVIHQTIVSMLIARAKDHVEAEFKRWDWLISEIQNDSLGDYIAKKKASRVLILLANTNSDWEQISVPNLYSRLRTLSAFDGRIYVCPSEAETQWAGCKIGDISTLDMIAQDADWKYSYRPRTCLGRGRCTLPSTAVKKMVIKRGYSCGAGHVEVVDGTQRHNLRCIDTEQSHPEPYNTNIDIRQPTYFHQEYIESLQTFGEYRVYICRQKILAIAHTKFNWGSTPKHFAVQRVQLKSFAWFSSDHEEQQQKLEELKDFALFENSRLLDLCDIREEYRSLRVGVRLDIGVSELNRNGRLYVSEITRFPMADQLPRLILDKPYLTISQEWAESLIEEYTRDCRGKATM
;
A
#
# COMPACT_ATOMS: atom_id res chain seq x y z
N MET A 1 22.33 35.45 -45.99
CA MET A 1 21.44 36.14 -45.04
C MET A 1 20.07 35.47 -45.08
N SER A 2 19.64 34.96 -43.93
CA SER A 2 18.27 34.63 -43.47
C SER A 2 17.37 33.80 -44.41
N ASN A 3 17.32 32.48 -44.25
CA ASN A 3 16.54 31.68 -43.27
C ASN A 3 15.03 31.60 -43.56
N GLN A 4 14.64 30.49 -44.19
CA GLN A 4 13.34 29.84 -44.03
C GLN A 4 13.55 28.66 -43.09
N HIS A 5 12.77 28.57 -42.02
CA HIS A 5 12.57 27.31 -41.29
C HIS A 5 11.12 27.21 -40.81
N LEU A 6 10.43 26.21 -41.36
CA LEU A 6 9.20 25.65 -40.85
C LEU A 6 9.47 25.04 -39.46
N SER A 7 8.68 25.43 -38.46
CA SER A 7 8.64 24.78 -37.15
C SER A 7 7.23 24.24 -36.93
N ILE A 8 7.14 22.91 -36.88
CA ILE A 8 5.98 22.14 -36.44
C ILE A 8 5.95 22.20 -34.92
N THR A 9 4.91 22.80 -34.33
CA THR A 9 4.60 22.63 -32.90
C THR A 9 3.12 22.31 -32.74
N SER A 10 2.84 21.03 -32.49
CA SER A 10 1.61 20.59 -31.85
C SER A 10 2.01 19.84 -30.58
N PRO A 11 1.74 20.37 -29.37
CA PRO A 11 1.68 19.55 -28.19
C PRO A 11 0.35 18.79 -28.25
N GLN A 12 0.42 17.46 -28.32
CA GLN A 12 -0.76 16.61 -28.20
C GLN A 12 -1.46 16.94 -26.89
N ALA A 13 -2.69 17.42 -27.02
CA ALA A 13 -3.62 17.64 -25.94
C ALA A 13 -3.86 16.31 -25.22
N PHE A 14 -3.75 16.35 -23.89
CA PHE A 14 -4.16 15.26 -23.02
C PHE A 14 -5.64 14.94 -23.26
N ASP A 15 -5.94 13.66 -23.48
CA ASP A 15 -7.29 13.12 -23.46
C ASP A 15 -7.92 13.41 -22.07
N PRO A 16 -9.08 14.11 -21.98
CA PRO A 16 -9.69 14.53 -20.73
C PRO A 16 -10.29 13.39 -19.88
N SER A 17 -9.92 12.12 -20.11
CA SER A 17 -10.42 10.97 -19.38
C SER A 17 -9.87 10.80 -17.95
N CYS A 18 -9.22 11.80 -17.36
CA CYS A 18 -8.60 11.72 -16.02
C CYS A 18 -9.53 12.29 -14.94
N ILE A 19 -9.73 11.57 -13.82
CA ILE A 19 -10.51 12.05 -12.68
C ILE A 19 -9.62 12.94 -11.80
N GLN A 20 -10.07 14.19 -11.58
CA GLN A 20 -9.42 15.13 -10.66
C GLN A 20 -10.11 15.07 -9.29
N VAL A 21 -9.33 14.84 -8.23
CA VAL A 21 -9.80 14.85 -6.84
C VAL A 21 -9.21 16.07 -6.14
N ALA A 22 -10.00 16.81 -5.36
CA ALA A 22 -9.47 17.89 -4.55
C ALA A 22 -8.64 17.32 -3.39
N ALA A 23 -7.38 17.71 -3.25
CA ALA A 23 -6.62 17.41 -2.06
C ALA A 23 -7.11 18.35 -0.94
N GLN A 24 -7.66 17.79 0.14
CA GLN A 24 -7.98 18.59 1.32
C GLN A 24 -6.67 19.00 2.01
N SER A 25 -6.19 20.19 1.69
CA SER A 25 -5.21 20.90 2.50
C SER A 25 -5.93 21.46 3.72
N MET A 26 -5.92 20.75 4.84
CA MET A 26 -6.41 21.30 6.10
C MET A 26 -5.38 22.28 6.67
N SER A 27 -5.63 23.57 6.47
CA SER A 27 -5.16 24.59 7.40
C SER A 27 -6.04 25.84 7.31
N GLN A 28 -6.58 26.21 8.47
CA GLN A 28 -7.16 27.49 8.88
C GLN A 28 -8.65 27.78 8.64
N ALA A 29 -9.23 28.29 9.73
CA ALA A 29 -10.62 28.58 9.98
C ALA A 29 -11.20 29.64 9.05
N CYS A 30 -12.41 29.40 8.55
CA CYS A 30 -13.35 30.46 8.16
C CYS A 30 -14.80 29.99 8.34
N GLU A 31 -15.64 30.90 8.82
CA GLU A 31 -17.00 30.69 9.31
C GLU A 31 -17.99 30.10 8.29
N ARG A 32 -19.00 29.40 8.81
CA ARG A 32 -20.10 28.80 8.03
C ARG A 32 -20.97 29.88 7.38
N THR A 33 -21.27 29.71 6.09
CA THR A 33 -22.51 30.25 5.50
C THR A 33 -23.33 29.15 4.80
N PRO A 34 -24.66 29.11 4.98
CA PRO A 34 -25.50 28.09 4.37
C PRO A 34 -26.13 28.60 3.08
N LYS A 35 -25.91 27.92 1.93
CA LYS A 35 -26.83 28.03 0.79
C LYS A 35 -27.19 26.65 0.24
N LYS A 36 -28.47 26.33 0.35
CA LYS A 36 -29.16 25.20 -0.30
C LYS A 36 -29.18 25.46 -1.81
N TYR A 37 -28.75 24.51 -2.62
CA TYR A 37 -29.02 24.54 -4.07
C TYR A 37 -30.22 23.66 -4.41
N LYS A 38 -31.23 24.24 -5.07
CA LYS A 38 -32.28 23.53 -5.81
C LYS A 38 -31.76 23.28 -7.22
N ASN A 39 -31.96 22.07 -7.73
CA ASN A 39 -31.49 21.63 -9.04
C ASN A 39 -32.39 22.23 -10.14
N SER A 40 -31.89 23.21 -10.89
CA SER A 40 -32.65 23.97 -11.90
C SER A 40 -32.46 23.49 -13.34
N GLY A 41 -31.54 22.56 -13.62
CA GLY A 41 -31.22 22.11 -14.98
C GLY A 41 -30.34 23.09 -15.80
N TYR A 42 -29.97 24.22 -15.21
CA TYR A 42 -29.05 25.19 -15.79
C TYR A 42 -27.66 25.08 -15.14
N CYS A 43 -26.60 25.23 -15.93
CA CYS A 43 -25.23 25.30 -15.42
C CYS A 43 -25.05 26.58 -14.58
N PRO A 44 -24.55 26.52 -13.34
CA PRO A 44 -24.40 27.70 -12.48
C PRO A 44 -23.30 28.67 -12.94
N GLU A 45 -22.39 28.24 -13.81
CA GLU A 45 -21.29 29.09 -14.31
C GLU A 45 -21.61 29.80 -15.62
N CYS A 46 -22.29 29.13 -16.56
CA CYS A 46 -22.60 29.71 -17.87
C CYS A 46 -24.10 29.99 -18.08
N ASN A 47 -24.96 29.59 -17.16
CA ASN A 47 -26.43 29.70 -17.22
C ASN A 47 -27.07 29.09 -18.48
N GLU A 48 -26.35 28.19 -19.17
CA GLU A 48 -26.89 27.45 -20.30
C GLU A 48 -27.64 26.20 -19.84
N TRP A 49 -28.73 25.90 -20.56
CA TRP A 49 -29.53 24.71 -20.32
C TRP A 49 -28.79 23.46 -20.80
N GLN A 50 -28.57 22.49 -19.89
CA GLN A 50 -27.79 21.30 -20.20
C GLN A 50 -28.70 20.05 -20.25
N PRO A 51 -28.95 19.46 -21.45
CA PRO A 51 -29.91 18.36 -21.61
C PRO A 51 -29.60 17.13 -20.75
N TYR A 52 -28.32 16.83 -20.51
CA TYR A 52 -27.89 15.64 -19.75
C TYR A 52 -28.21 15.72 -18.24
N LEU A 53 -28.45 16.92 -17.69
CA LEU A 53 -28.91 17.07 -16.29
C LEU A 53 -30.41 16.80 -16.12
N SER A 54 -31.16 16.66 -17.23
CA SER A 54 -32.61 16.39 -17.22
C SER A 54 -33.00 14.98 -17.70
N GLN A 55 -32.07 14.21 -18.27
CA GLN A 55 -32.35 12.92 -18.90
C GLN A 55 -31.83 11.72 -18.10
N HIS A 56 -32.36 11.52 -16.90
CA HIS A 56 -32.37 10.21 -16.22
C HIS A 56 -33.78 9.61 -16.21
N LYS A 57 -34.37 9.44 -17.40
CA LYS A 57 -35.49 8.51 -17.59
C LYS A 57 -35.31 7.72 -18.90
N LEU A 58 -35.16 6.41 -18.72
CA LEU A 58 -35.44 5.32 -19.66
C LEU A 58 -34.62 5.25 -20.96
N ARG A 59 -33.55 4.44 -20.94
CA ARG A 59 -33.21 3.55 -22.07
C ARG A 59 -32.76 2.18 -21.56
N LYS A 60 -33.56 1.15 -21.87
CA LYS A 60 -33.17 -0.26 -21.79
C LYS A 60 -32.27 -0.58 -22.99
N HIS A 61 -31.08 -1.11 -22.76
CA HIS A 61 -30.25 -1.76 -23.80
C HIS A 61 -29.91 -3.21 -23.37
N PRO A 62 -29.63 -4.09 -24.35
CA PRO A 62 -29.91 -5.52 -24.25
C PRO A 62 -28.85 -6.31 -23.48
N SER A 63 -29.32 -7.40 -22.87
CA SER A 63 -28.62 -8.31 -21.97
C SER A 63 -27.20 -8.70 -22.40
N GLU A 64 -26.21 -8.36 -21.58
CA GLU A 64 -24.86 -8.91 -21.61
C GLU A 64 -24.80 -10.31 -20.98
N LYS A 65 -23.87 -11.13 -21.50
CA LYS A 65 -23.78 -12.58 -21.37
C LYS A 65 -23.51 -13.04 -19.94
N ARG A 66 -24.39 -13.88 -19.40
CA ARG A 66 -24.16 -14.63 -18.15
C ARG A 66 -23.04 -15.66 -18.31
N VAL A 67 -22.10 -15.67 -17.37
CA VAL A 67 -21.11 -16.74 -17.19
C VAL A 67 -21.81 -17.93 -16.51
N TYR A 68 -21.81 -19.10 -17.16
CA TYR A 68 -22.44 -20.32 -16.65
C TYR A 68 -21.39 -21.22 -15.97
N THR A 69 -21.65 -21.64 -14.72
CA THR A 69 -20.78 -22.44 -13.83
C THR A 69 -21.06 -23.96 -13.87
N GLY A 70 -21.48 -24.52 -15.01
CA GLY A 70 -21.79 -25.96 -15.15
C GLY A 70 -20.86 -26.71 -16.10
N LYS A 71 -20.87 -28.06 -16.03
CA LYS A 71 -20.19 -28.97 -16.98
C LYS A 71 -20.44 -28.50 -18.43
N ARG A 72 -19.37 -28.41 -19.23
CA ARG A 72 -19.44 -27.91 -20.62
C ARG A 72 -19.24 -29.04 -21.62
N VAL A 73 -19.86 -28.88 -22.78
CA VAL A 73 -19.59 -29.68 -23.97
C VAL A 73 -19.16 -28.75 -25.10
N ARG A 74 -18.23 -29.20 -25.94
CA ARG A 74 -17.66 -28.45 -27.06
C ARG A 74 -17.84 -29.25 -28.36
N CYS A 75 -18.23 -28.60 -29.44
CA CYS A 75 -18.18 -29.22 -30.76
C CYS A 75 -16.71 -29.31 -31.22
N PRO A 76 -16.19 -30.48 -31.61
CA PRO A 76 -14.79 -30.62 -32.01
C PRO A 76 -14.47 -29.88 -33.32
N GLU A 77 -15.46 -29.66 -34.20
CA GLU A 77 -15.23 -29.03 -35.51
C GLU A 77 -15.28 -27.50 -35.44
N CYS A 78 -16.31 -26.90 -34.82
CA CYS A 78 -16.46 -25.44 -34.80
C CYS A 78 -16.17 -24.80 -33.44
N TRP A 79 -15.80 -25.58 -32.43
CA TRP A 79 -15.36 -25.12 -31.12
C TRP A 79 -16.41 -24.33 -30.32
N LYS A 80 -17.67 -24.29 -30.78
CA LYS A 80 -18.79 -23.75 -29.99
C LYS A 80 -18.98 -24.60 -28.73
N GLU A 81 -19.16 -23.93 -27.60
CA GLU A 81 -19.41 -24.54 -26.30
C GLU A 81 -20.84 -24.33 -25.83
N TRP A 82 -21.39 -25.33 -25.16
CA TRP A 82 -22.69 -25.26 -24.50
C TRP A 82 -22.61 -25.81 -23.08
N SER A 83 -23.58 -25.42 -22.25
CA SER A 83 -23.80 -26.09 -20.97
C SER A 83 -24.37 -27.50 -21.18
N ALA A 84 -23.84 -28.48 -20.46
CA ALA A 84 -24.29 -29.88 -20.49
C ALA A 84 -25.72 -30.08 -19.95
N ASN A 85 -26.28 -29.11 -19.23
CA ASN A 85 -27.60 -29.24 -18.57
C ASN A 85 -28.78 -28.86 -19.48
N ASN A 86 -28.55 -28.48 -20.74
CA ASN A 86 -29.58 -27.96 -21.62
C ASN A 86 -29.66 -28.74 -22.94
N LYS A 87 -30.00 -30.04 -22.85
CA LYS A 87 -29.96 -30.97 -23.99
C LYS A 87 -30.80 -30.57 -25.21
N LYS A 88 -31.86 -29.78 -25.02
CA LYS A 88 -32.75 -29.34 -26.11
C LYS A 88 -32.21 -28.18 -26.97
N LYS A 89 -31.04 -27.61 -26.64
CA LYS A 89 -30.44 -26.46 -27.35
C LYS A 89 -29.16 -26.76 -28.14
N TYR A 90 -28.77 -28.03 -28.29
CA TYR A 90 -27.64 -28.43 -29.14
C TYR A 90 -28.01 -28.41 -30.63
N LYS A 91 -28.27 -27.24 -31.21
CA LYS A 91 -28.20 -27.10 -32.67
C LYS A 91 -26.85 -26.50 -33.01
N CYS A 92 -25.84 -27.38 -33.07
CA CYS A 92 -24.67 -27.11 -33.88
C CYS A 92 -25.05 -27.39 -35.33
N GLU A 93 -24.69 -26.51 -36.26
CA GLU A 93 -24.93 -26.73 -37.70
C GLU A 93 -23.93 -27.73 -38.28
N CYS A 94 -22.84 -27.99 -37.56
CA CYS A 94 -21.89 -29.06 -37.84
C CYS A 94 -22.52 -30.35 -37.30
N THR A 95 -22.74 -31.35 -38.15
CA THR A 95 -23.42 -32.63 -37.84
C THR A 95 -22.72 -33.51 -36.79
N SER A 96 -21.67 -33.01 -36.15
CA SER A 96 -20.81 -33.69 -35.19
C SER A 96 -21.35 -33.63 -33.76
N GLU A 97 -21.24 -34.73 -33.02
CA GLU A 97 -21.68 -34.78 -31.63
C GLU A 97 -20.74 -33.99 -30.69
N PRO A 98 -21.27 -33.12 -29.80
CA PRO A 98 -20.44 -32.38 -28.84
C PRO A 98 -19.79 -33.29 -27.80
N VAL A 99 -18.51 -33.04 -27.47
CA VAL A 99 -17.73 -33.79 -26.47
C VAL A 99 -17.57 -33.00 -25.16
N PRO A 100 -17.53 -33.65 -23.97
CA PRO A 100 -17.29 -32.97 -22.70
C PRO A 100 -15.94 -32.25 -22.65
N VAL A 101 -15.91 -31.06 -22.04
CA VAL A 101 -14.66 -30.34 -21.76
C VAL A 101 -14.21 -30.69 -20.34
N GLU A 102 -13.11 -31.42 -20.19
CA GLU A 102 -12.48 -31.65 -18.90
C GLU A 102 -11.81 -30.36 -18.39
N ALA A 103 -11.98 -30.06 -17.10
CA ALA A 103 -11.30 -28.95 -16.47
C ALA A 103 -9.80 -29.29 -16.32
N PRO A 104 -8.87 -28.37 -16.59
CA PRO A 104 -7.44 -28.66 -16.47
C PRO A 104 -7.09 -29.01 -15.02
N SER A 105 -6.66 -30.25 -14.79
CA SER A 105 -6.09 -30.69 -13.52
C SER A 105 -4.74 -30.02 -13.30
N THR A 106 -4.54 -29.47 -12.11
CA THR A 106 -3.29 -28.88 -11.62
C THR A 106 -2.13 -29.86 -11.81
N VAL A 107 -1.27 -29.60 -12.81
CA VAL A 107 -0.08 -30.40 -13.09
C VAL A 107 0.96 -30.13 -12.00
N GLN A 108 1.32 -31.17 -11.25
CA GLN A 108 2.49 -31.19 -10.38
C GLN A 108 3.76 -31.08 -11.24
N ILE A 109 4.59 -30.07 -10.94
CA ILE A 109 5.89 -29.87 -11.57
C ILE A 109 6.87 -30.89 -10.97
N PRO A 110 7.60 -31.70 -11.78
CA PRO A 110 8.62 -32.61 -11.26
C PRO A 110 9.83 -31.85 -10.70
N ALA A 111 10.36 -32.34 -9.58
CA ALA A 111 11.60 -31.85 -8.99
C ALA A 111 12.77 -31.94 -10.00
N ARG A 112 13.47 -30.83 -10.20
CA ARG A 112 14.70 -30.77 -11.01
C ARG A 112 15.86 -31.42 -10.26
N GLU A 113 16.51 -32.34 -10.94
CA GLU A 113 17.81 -32.93 -10.59
C GLU A 113 18.87 -31.84 -10.43
N ILE A 114 19.64 -31.94 -9.36
CA ILE A 114 20.85 -31.16 -9.13
C ILE A 114 21.97 -31.82 -9.92
N VAL A 115 22.41 -31.16 -10.99
CA VAL A 115 23.61 -31.54 -11.73
C VAL A 115 24.82 -31.12 -10.90
N GLY A 116 25.57 -32.13 -10.44
CA GLY A 116 26.86 -31.95 -9.77
C GLY A 116 27.95 -31.60 -10.78
N SER A 117 28.61 -30.47 -10.57
CA SER A 117 29.84 -30.07 -11.26
C SER A 117 31.02 -30.72 -10.54
N GLY A 118 31.81 -31.49 -11.28
CA GLY A 118 33.01 -32.15 -10.76
C GLY A 118 34.15 -31.17 -10.44
N SER A 119 34.95 -31.54 -9.44
CA SER A 119 36.32 -31.09 -9.27
C SER A 119 37.14 -32.26 -8.73
N GLN A 120 38.32 -32.46 -9.32
CA GLN A 120 39.23 -33.58 -9.13
C GLN A 120 40.07 -33.46 -7.86
N ASN A 121 40.33 -34.62 -7.25
CA ASN A 121 41.46 -35.15 -6.47
C ASN A 121 42.55 -34.21 -5.89
N SER A 122 42.87 -34.42 -4.61
CA SER A 122 44.16 -35.02 -4.17
C SER A 122 44.14 -35.29 -2.65
N ASP A 123 44.41 -36.54 -2.25
CA ASP A 123 45.37 -37.06 -1.23
C ASP A 123 45.50 -36.31 0.11
N ASP A 124 45.71 -36.85 1.32
CA ASP A 124 45.91 -38.14 2.02
C ASP A 124 45.54 -37.77 3.51
N ASP A 125 45.03 -38.59 4.44
CA ASP A 125 45.72 -39.64 5.20
C ASP A 125 44.76 -40.13 6.34
N GLN A 126 44.91 -41.40 6.71
CA GLN A 126 44.12 -42.26 7.64
C GLN A 126 44.18 -41.91 9.17
N PRO A 127 43.70 -42.73 10.16
CA PRO A 127 42.94 -44.01 10.14
C PRO A 127 41.77 -44.20 11.14
N PHE A 128 40.90 -45.15 10.76
CA PHE A 128 40.23 -46.24 11.52
C PHE A 128 39.85 -46.10 13.01
N TYR A 129 38.58 -46.44 13.32
CA TYR A 129 38.23 -47.56 14.21
C TYR A 129 36.78 -48.04 13.95
N THR A 130 36.62 -49.33 13.66
CA THR A 130 35.38 -50.11 13.85
C THR A 130 35.64 -51.13 14.97
N PRO A 131 34.61 -51.54 15.71
CA PRO A 131 34.22 -52.96 15.71
C PRO A 131 32.69 -53.14 15.72
N GLN A 132 32.14 -53.94 14.81
CA GLN A 132 31.87 -55.40 14.87
C GLN A 132 30.52 -55.79 15.49
N ASN A 133 29.85 -56.66 14.72
CA ASN A 133 28.60 -57.36 14.98
C ASN A 133 28.68 -58.35 16.14
N SER A 134 27.54 -58.64 16.78
CA SER A 134 27.22 -60.01 17.18
C SER A 134 25.71 -60.23 17.26
N CYS A 135 25.24 -61.28 16.58
CA CYS A 135 23.91 -61.84 16.59
C CYS A 135 23.54 -62.48 17.94
N GLY A 136 22.23 -62.57 18.21
CA GLY A 136 21.67 -63.42 19.26
C GLY A 136 20.14 -63.39 19.22
N ASP A 137 19.55 -64.38 18.54
CA ASP A 137 18.10 -64.64 18.52
C ASP A 137 17.59 -65.15 19.88
N ALA A 138 16.43 -64.67 20.32
CA ALA A 138 15.47 -65.43 21.12
C ALA A 138 14.08 -64.79 21.09
N ASN A 139 13.08 -65.61 20.73
CA ASN A 139 11.67 -65.28 20.59
C ASN A 139 11.00 -64.88 21.91
N ASP A 140 10.20 -63.80 21.89
CA ASP A 140 9.04 -63.64 22.78
C ASP A 140 7.95 -62.78 22.08
N PRO A 141 6.70 -63.27 21.89
CA PRO A 141 5.71 -62.64 21.03
C PRO A 141 4.75 -61.76 21.84
N THR A 142 5.17 -60.55 22.22
CA THR A 142 4.24 -59.64 22.92
C THR A 142 4.50 -58.15 22.68
N THR A 143 4.48 -57.68 21.42
CA THR A 143 4.32 -56.23 21.16
C THR A 143 3.82 -55.91 19.74
N VAL A 144 2.65 -56.41 19.36
CA VAL A 144 1.94 -55.94 18.15
C VAL A 144 0.72 -55.11 18.56
N THR A 145 0.96 -53.94 19.18
CA THR A 145 -0.01 -52.82 19.22
C THR A 145 0.64 -51.56 19.80
N ALA A 146 1.61 -50.95 19.09
CA ALA A 146 2.08 -49.60 19.43
C ALA A 146 2.86 -48.89 18.31
N LEU A 147 2.55 -49.13 17.03
CA LEU A 147 3.27 -48.45 15.92
C LEU A 147 2.34 -47.95 14.80
N THR A 148 1.14 -47.54 15.15
CA THR A 148 0.24 -46.81 14.24
C THR A 148 -0.49 -45.67 14.97
N ASP A 149 0.25 -44.79 15.67
CA ASP A 149 -0.38 -43.55 16.18
C ASP A 149 0.58 -42.39 16.51
N ARG A 150 1.58 -42.15 15.66
CA ARG A 150 2.49 -40.97 15.80
C ARG A 150 2.60 -40.10 14.54
N SER A 151 1.53 -40.07 13.75
CA SER A 151 1.38 -39.16 12.61
C SER A 151 0.22 -38.17 12.78
N THR A 152 -0.10 -37.76 14.01
CA THR A 152 -0.77 -36.47 14.20
C THR A 152 0.30 -35.38 14.10
N LYS A 153 0.49 -34.81 12.91
CA LYS A 153 1.07 -33.47 12.77
C LYS A 153 0.35 -32.59 13.80
N ARG A 154 1.00 -32.25 14.92
CA ARG A 154 0.52 -31.20 15.83
C ARG A 154 0.42 -29.94 14.97
N GLN A 155 -0.76 -29.65 14.43
CA GLN A 155 -1.06 -28.33 13.90
C GLN A 155 -0.83 -27.39 15.08
N ARG A 156 0.26 -26.60 15.02
CA ARG A 156 0.50 -25.55 16.01
C ARG A 156 -0.71 -24.64 15.94
N LYS A 157 -1.51 -24.62 17.01
CA LYS A 157 -2.65 -23.72 17.13
C LYS A 157 -2.10 -22.29 17.04
N LEU A 158 -2.59 -21.51 16.08
CA LEU A 158 -2.19 -20.11 15.95
C LEU A 158 -2.52 -19.34 17.24
N PRO A 159 -1.69 -18.35 17.64
CA PRO A 159 -1.99 -17.52 18.79
C PRO A 159 -3.31 -16.76 18.54
N SER A 160 -4.18 -16.68 19.55
CA SER A 160 -5.34 -15.80 19.49
C SER A 160 -4.88 -14.34 19.54
N VAL A 161 -5.42 -13.52 18.66
CA VAL A 161 -5.07 -12.10 18.49
C VAL A 161 -6.29 -11.24 18.80
N TYR A 162 -6.07 -10.17 19.56
CA TYR A 162 -7.01 -9.05 19.66
C TYR A 162 -6.43 -7.85 18.90
N LEU A 163 -7.07 -7.45 17.81
CA LEU A 163 -6.68 -6.31 16.98
C LEU A 163 -7.54 -5.09 17.35
N LEU A 164 -6.90 -4.10 17.98
CA LEU A 164 -7.50 -2.79 18.24
C LEU A 164 -7.04 -1.81 17.16
N CYS A 165 -7.92 -1.51 16.20
CA CYS A 165 -7.68 -0.49 15.20
C CYS A 165 -8.12 0.88 15.70
N VAL A 166 -7.23 1.85 15.69
CA VAL A 166 -7.52 3.24 16.08
C VAL A 166 -7.33 4.14 14.87
N GLY A 167 -8.37 4.89 14.49
CA GLY A 167 -8.30 5.80 13.35
C GLY A 167 -8.67 7.25 13.68
N THR A 168 -8.05 8.18 12.94
CA THR A 168 -8.44 9.60 12.93
C THR A 168 -9.40 9.87 11.76
N PRO A 169 -10.34 10.82 11.90
CA PRO A 169 -11.19 11.25 10.78
C PRO A 169 -10.38 12.11 9.80
N ALA A 170 -9.76 11.47 8.81
CA ALA A 170 -8.97 12.17 7.78
C ALA A 170 -9.81 12.95 6.76
N VAL A 171 -11.12 12.70 6.70
CA VAL A 171 -12.09 13.42 5.88
C VAL A 171 -13.40 13.60 6.65
N GLU A 172 -14.12 14.68 6.39
CA GLU A 172 -15.43 14.90 7.03
C GLU A 172 -16.51 13.90 6.58
N ASP A 173 -16.40 13.39 5.35
CA ASP A 173 -17.39 12.51 4.73
C ASP A 173 -16.69 11.53 3.78
N ILE A 174 -16.57 10.27 4.22
CA ILE A 174 -15.87 9.23 3.46
C ILE A 174 -16.54 8.94 2.11
N GLY A 175 -17.86 9.18 2.01
CA GLY A 175 -18.61 8.96 0.76
C GLY A 175 -18.24 9.92 -0.35
N LYS A 176 -17.44 10.96 -0.05
CA LYS A 176 -16.91 11.92 -1.01
C LYS A 176 -15.40 11.75 -1.27
N SER A 177 -14.76 10.77 -0.62
CA SER A 177 -13.32 10.54 -0.74
C SER A 177 -13.05 9.30 -1.59
N ASP A 178 -12.60 9.51 -2.82
CA ASP A 178 -12.11 8.42 -3.67
C ASP A 178 -10.69 7.95 -3.27
N LEU A 179 -10.05 8.63 -2.30
CA LEU A 179 -8.70 8.28 -1.83
C LEU A 179 -8.70 7.16 -0.77
N LEU A 180 -9.67 7.22 0.16
CA LEU A 180 -9.74 6.38 1.36
C LEU A 180 -10.99 5.50 1.42
N GLY A 181 -12.05 5.89 0.71
CA GLY A 181 -13.34 5.22 0.74
C GLY A 181 -13.38 4.02 -0.18
N VAL A 182 -13.65 2.84 0.37
CA VAL A 182 -13.85 1.58 -0.34
C VAL A 182 -15.37 1.38 -0.52
N PRO A 183 -15.91 1.46 -1.74
CA PRO A 183 -17.30 1.11 -1.99
C PRO A 183 -17.49 -0.39 -1.83
N VAL A 184 -18.48 -0.81 -1.04
CA VAL A 184 -18.85 -2.23 -0.86
C VAL A 184 -20.29 -2.41 -1.30
N ASP A 185 -20.52 -3.33 -2.25
CA ASP A 185 -21.84 -3.65 -2.77
C ASP A 185 -22.46 -4.77 -1.93
N LEU A 186 -23.18 -4.40 -0.86
CA LEU A 186 -23.80 -5.38 0.04
C LEU A 186 -24.91 -6.16 -0.65
N SER A 187 -25.57 -5.54 -1.62
CA SER A 187 -26.64 -6.18 -2.38
C SER A 187 -26.10 -7.34 -3.21
N ASP A 188 -24.98 -7.13 -3.94
CA ASP A 188 -24.32 -8.21 -4.67
C ASP A 188 -23.83 -9.31 -3.73
N ILE A 189 -23.17 -8.94 -2.62
CA ILE A 189 -22.65 -9.92 -1.64
C ILE A 189 -23.78 -10.81 -1.08
N GLU A 190 -24.91 -10.23 -0.70
CA GLU A 190 -26.08 -10.95 -0.17
C GLU A 190 -26.72 -11.86 -1.23
N VAL A 191 -26.84 -11.37 -2.47
CA VAL A 191 -27.46 -12.10 -3.59
C VAL A 191 -26.60 -13.30 -4.00
N PHE A 192 -25.29 -13.11 -4.11
CA PHE A 192 -24.38 -14.17 -4.56
C PHE A 192 -23.95 -15.13 -3.44
N LYS A 193 -24.27 -14.81 -2.17
CA LYS A 193 -23.82 -15.55 -0.99
C LYS A 193 -22.30 -15.73 -1.01
N ASP A 194 -21.61 -14.64 -1.30
CA ASP A 194 -20.14 -14.59 -1.32
C ASP A 194 -19.59 -14.82 0.09
N GLU A 195 -18.37 -15.36 0.21
CA GLU A 195 -17.61 -15.46 1.47
C GLU A 195 -17.43 -14.06 2.10
N LEU A 196 -17.47 -13.00 1.29
CA LEU A 196 -17.53 -11.61 1.75
C LEU A 196 -18.77 -11.30 2.61
N GLY A 197 -19.86 -12.08 2.52
CA GLY A 197 -21.08 -11.91 3.31
C GLY A 197 -20.87 -12.16 4.79
N ASP A 198 -19.91 -13.02 5.15
CA ASP A 198 -19.53 -13.26 6.53
C ASP A 198 -18.69 -12.11 7.11
N ILE A 199 -18.04 -11.33 6.23
CA ILE A 199 -17.19 -10.18 6.57
C ILE A 199 -18.01 -8.90 6.68
N PHE A 200 -18.87 -8.63 5.69
CA PHE A 200 -19.59 -7.36 5.53
C PHE A 200 -21.08 -7.50 5.88
N LYS A 201 -21.37 -7.70 7.17
CA LYS A 201 -22.75 -7.84 7.65
C LYS A 201 -23.46 -6.48 7.69
N ARG A 202 -24.61 -6.39 7.02
CA ARG A 202 -25.38 -5.13 6.87
C ARG A 202 -25.74 -4.46 8.19
N GLU A 203 -26.19 -5.26 9.16
CA GLU A 203 -26.59 -4.78 10.49
C GLU A 203 -25.41 -4.19 11.25
N GLU A 204 -24.27 -4.89 11.18
CA GLU A 204 -23.03 -4.47 11.82
C GLU A 204 -22.49 -3.18 11.20
N ILE A 205 -22.38 -3.11 9.87
CA ILE A 205 -21.94 -1.90 9.15
C ILE A 205 -22.84 -0.72 9.52
N SER A 206 -24.15 -0.95 9.64
CA SER A 206 -25.10 0.09 10.05
C SER A 206 -24.91 0.51 11.51
N GLY A 207 -24.54 -0.43 12.40
CA GLY A 207 -24.14 -0.15 13.78
C GLY A 207 -22.88 0.71 13.86
N MET A 208 -21.81 0.28 13.18
CA MET A 208 -20.55 1.02 13.10
C MET A 208 -20.75 2.42 12.49
N GLN A 209 -21.61 2.56 11.48
CA GLN A 209 -21.93 3.87 10.90
C GLN A 209 -22.54 4.83 11.94
N ARG A 210 -23.42 4.34 12.82
CA ARG A 210 -24.02 5.16 13.89
C ARG A 210 -22.99 5.56 14.96
N GLU A 211 -22.09 4.64 15.32
CA GLU A 211 -21.05 4.87 16.35
C GLU A 211 -19.93 5.79 15.84
N LEU A 212 -19.40 5.50 14.65
CA LEU A 212 -18.19 6.15 14.12
C LEU A 212 -18.51 7.42 13.31
N GLY A 213 -19.69 7.46 12.69
CA GLY A 213 -20.14 8.58 11.88
C GLY A 213 -19.63 8.58 10.42
N LYS A 214 -20.04 9.61 9.68
CA LYS A 214 -19.84 9.72 8.22
C LYS A 214 -18.39 9.87 7.76
N ALA A 215 -17.47 10.23 8.65
CA ALA A 215 -16.04 10.29 8.35
C ALA A 215 -15.42 8.91 8.09
N PHE A 216 -16.08 7.85 8.58
CA PHE A 216 -15.59 6.48 8.48
C PHE A 216 -16.49 5.57 7.65
N ILE A 217 -17.82 5.75 7.74
CA ILE A 217 -18.78 4.97 6.95
C ILE A 217 -19.89 5.88 6.47
N ARG A 218 -20.15 5.88 5.16
CA ARG A 218 -21.24 6.65 4.55
C ARG A 218 -22.01 5.81 3.55
N ARG A 219 -23.34 5.83 3.60
CA ARG A 219 -24.16 5.27 2.52
C ARG A 219 -24.27 6.27 1.36
N VAL A 220 -23.89 5.82 0.16
CA VAL A 220 -24.03 6.52 -1.10
C VAL A 220 -24.90 5.64 -2.00
N THR A 221 -26.03 6.20 -2.47
CA THR A 221 -27.00 5.47 -3.30
C THR A 221 -27.48 4.13 -2.70
N GLY A 222 -27.53 4.02 -1.37
CA GLY A 222 -27.96 2.81 -0.65
C GLY A 222 -26.80 1.91 -0.19
N GLU A 223 -25.68 1.92 -0.91
CA GLU A 223 -24.51 1.10 -0.61
C GLU A 223 -23.50 1.83 0.29
N PRO A 224 -22.81 1.12 1.20
CA PRO A 224 -21.79 1.73 2.04
C PRO A 224 -20.49 2.01 1.28
N VAL A 225 -19.92 3.18 1.55
CA VAL A 225 -18.51 3.51 1.34
C VAL A 225 -17.86 3.47 2.72
N ILE A 226 -16.86 2.60 2.87
CA ILE A 226 -16.23 2.26 4.14
C ILE A 226 -14.77 2.70 4.10
N HIS A 227 -14.27 3.31 5.17
CA HIS A 227 -12.86 3.66 5.29
C HIS A 227 -11.96 2.42 5.18
N GLN A 228 -10.92 2.47 4.34
CA GLN A 228 -10.01 1.34 4.05
C GLN A 228 -9.46 0.60 5.29
N THR A 229 -9.18 1.30 6.39
CA THR A 229 -8.72 0.69 7.65
C THR A 229 -9.79 -0.20 8.27
N ILE A 230 -11.06 0.22 8.22
CA ILE A 230 -12.17 -0.60 8.72
C ILE A 230 -12.34 -1.83 7.84
N VAL A 231 -12.23 -1.67 6.52
CA VAL A 231 -12.26 -2.81 5.58
C VAL A 231 -11.16 -3.82 5.91
N SER A 232 -9.92 -3.34 6.09
CA SER A 232 -8.78 -4.19 6.45
C SER A 232 -9.00 -4.91 7.80
N MET A 233 -9.55 -4.20 8.80
CA MET A 233 -9.89 -4.79 10.09
C MET A 233 -10.96 -5.88 9.98
N LEU A 234 -12.04 -5.63 9.23
CA LEU A 234 -13.12 -6.60 9.04
C LEU A 234 -12.58 -7.87 8.37
N ILE A 235 -11.70 -7.73 7.37
CA ILE A 235 -11.03 -8.86 6.72
C ILE A 235 -10.12 -9.61 7.69
N ALA A 236 -9.35 -8.91 8.52
CA ALA A 236 -8.51 -9.56 9.53
C ALA A 236 -9.35 -10.38 10.54
N ARG A 237 -10.48 -9.83 10.96
CA ARG A 237 -11.42 -10.44 11.91
C ARG A 237 -12.16 -11.67 11.34
N ALA A 238 -12.20 -11.81 10.02
CA ALA A 238 -12.76 -13.01 9.39
C ALA A 238 -11.94 -14.28 9.68
N LYS A 239 -10.74 -14.15 10.25
CA LYS A 239 -9.91 -15.28 10.67
C LYS A 239 -10.33 -15.76 12.07
N ASP A 240 -10.56 -17.06 12.23
CA ASP A 240 -11.08 -17.68 13.48
C ASP A 240 -10.29 -17.40 14.77
N HIS A 241 -9.03 -16.99 14.65
CA HIS A 241 -8.15 -16.69 15.79
C HIS A 241 -7.99 -15.19 16.04
N VAL A 242 -8.77 -14.33 15.37
CA VAL A 242 -8.67 -12.88 15.46
C VAL A 242 -9.99 -12.28 15.93
N GLU A 243 -9.98 -11.64 17.09
CA GLU A 243 -11.00 -10.67 17.50
C GLU A 243 -10.50 -9.29 17.06
N ALA A 244 -11.38 -8.42 16.55
CA ALA A 244 -10.99 -7.06 16.18
C ALA A 244 -12.08 -6.03 16.45
N GLU A 245 -11.65 -4.84 16.87
CA GLU A 245 -12.51 -3.67 17.10
C GLU A 245 -11.90 -2.41 16.48
N PHE A 246 -12.77 -1.49 16.06
CA PHE A 246 -12.37 -0.17 15.60
C PHE A 246 -12.77 0.87 16.63
N LYS A 247 -11.83 1.75 16.98
CA LYS A 247 -12.09 2.91 17.85
C LYS A 247 -11.56 4.19 17.21
N ARG A 248 -12.21 5.29 17.57
CA ARG A 248 -11.76 6.63 17.16
C ARG A 248 -10.56 7.05 17.99
N TRP A 249 -9.80 8.00 17.44
CA TRP A 249 -8.67 8.61 18.11
C TRP A 249 -9.00 9.18 19.50
N ASP A 250 -10.07 9.96 19.61
CA ASP A 250 -10.48 10.59 20.87
C ASP A 250 -10.85 9.58 21.96
N TRP A 251 -11.37 8.41 21.58
CA TRP A 251 -11.56 7.31 22.53
C TRP A 251 -10.21 6.84 23.10
N LEU A 252 -9.21 6.58 22.25
CA LEU A 252 -7.88 6.15 22.72
C LEU A 252 -7.27 7.20 23.65
N ILE A 253 -7.39 8.49 23.30
CA ILE A 253 -6.90 9.59 24.13
C ILE A 253 -7.58 9.57 25.49
N SER A 254 -8.91 9.40 25.54
CA SER A 254 -9.65 9.33 26.79
C SER A 254 -9.19 8.15 27.65
N GLU A 255 -9.02 6.95 27.07
CA GLU A 255 -8.58 5.76 27.81
C GLU A 255 -7.14 5.90 28.36
N ILE A 256 -6.28 6.64 27.65
CA ILE A 256 -4.91 6.91 28.11
C ILE A 256 -4.89 7.99 29.20
N GLN A 257 -5.68 9.05 29.05
CA GLN A 257 -5.77 10.13 30.04
C GLN A 257 -6.40 9.67 31.36
N ASN A 258 -7.32 8.71 31.29
CA ASN A 258 -7.97 8.11 32.45
C ASN A 258 -7.21 6.89 33.01
N ASP A 259 -6.05 6.54 32.44
CA ASP A 259 -5.27 5.34 32.76
C ASP A 259 -6.10 4.02 32.73
N SER A 260 -7.16 3.97 31.91
CA SER A 260 -8.12 2.84 31.82
C SER A 260 -7.86 1.89 30.65
N LEU A 261 -6.97 2.25 29.72
CA LEU A 261 -6.64 1.41 28.56
C LEU A 261 -6.13 0.02 28.97
N GLY A 262 -5.36 -0.06 30.06
CA GLY A 262 -4.83 -1.32 30.57
C GLY A 262 -5.93 -2.27 31.04
N ASP A 263 -6.90 -1.77 31.80
CA ASP A 263 -8.06 -2.55 32.24
C ASP A 263 -8.94 -3.00 31.07
N TYR A 264 -9.09 -2.14 30.06
CA TYR A 264 -9.81 -2.49 28.84
C TYR A 264 -9.12 -3.65 28.11
N ILE A 265 -7.80 -3.60 27.95
CA ILE A 265 -7.00 -4.66 27.29
C ILE A 265 -6.95 -5.93 28.14
N ALA A 266 -6.85 -5.83 29.47
CA ALA A 266 -6.80 -6.98 30.37
C ALA A 266 -8.05 -7.86 30.29
N LYS A 267 -9.21 -7.27 29.98
CA LYS A 267 -10.48 -7.99 29.75
C LYS A 267 -10.46 -8.85 28.49
N LYS A 268 -9.55 -8.59 27.56
CA LYS A 268 -9.43 -9.33 26.29
C LYS A 268 -8.64 -10.62 26.51
N LYS A 269 -9.32 -11.76 26.28
CA LYS A 269 -8.78 -13.12 26.46
C LYS A 269 -7.90 -13.59 25.29
N ALA A 270 -7.17 -12.68 24.66
CA ALA A 270 -6.28 -12.97 23.55
C ALA A 270 -4.85 -13.23 24.03
N SER A 271 -4.11 -14.10 23.34
CA SER A 271 -2.70 -14.37 23.63
C SER A 271 -1.77 -13.26 23.14
N ARG A 272 -2.21 -12.48 22.14
CA ARG A 272 -1.53 -11.30 21.60
C ARG A 272 -2.53 -10.16 21.43
N VAL A 273 -2.08 -8.95 21.67
CA VAL A 273 -2.86 -7.72 21.47
C VAL A 273 -2.09 -6.83 20.52
N LEU A 274 -2.72 -6.44 19.42
CA LEU A 274 -2.14 -5.54 18.42
C LEU A 274 -2.93 -4.24 18.40
N ILE A 275 -2.28 -3.14 18.73
CA ILE A 275 -2.83 -1.78 18.59
C ILE A 275 -2.34 -1.21 17.26
N LEU A 276 -3.25 -1.08 16.30
CA LEU A 276 -2.97 -0.48 15.00
C LEU A 276 -3.38 1.00 15.02
N LEU A 277 -2.40 1.89 14.94
CA LEU A 277 -2.59 3.34 14.81
C LEU A 277 -2.65 3.70 13.32
N ALA A 278 -3.85 3.94 12.80
CA ALA A 278 -4.09 4.23 11.39
C ALA A 278 -4.28 5.73 11.12
N ASN A 279 -3.68 6.19 10.03
CA ASN A 279 -3.79 7.53 9.45
C ASN A 279 -3.52 8.69 10.45
N THR A 280 -2.27 9.11 10.57
CA THR A 280 -1.77 9.99 11.64
C THR A 280 -1.41 11.40 11.13
N ASN A 281 -2.02 11.84 10.03
CA ASN A 281 -1.49 12.98 9.25
C ASN A 281 -2.05 14.36 9.62
N SER A 282 -3.00 14.46 10.55
CA SER A 282 -3.52 15.74 11.01
C SER A 282 -3.66 15.71 12.52
N ASP A 283 -2.66 16.29 13.18
CA ASP A 283 -2.78 16.95 14.47
C ASP A 283 -3.24 16.05 15.63
N TRP A 284 -2.24 15.42 16.25
CA TRP A 284 -2.33 14.84 17.58
C TRP A 284 -2.37 15.97 18.64
N GLU A 285 -3.22 16.97 18.42
CA GLU A 285 -3.30 18.20 19.22
C GLU A 285 -3.55 17.91 20.72
N GLN A 286 -4.16 16.77 21.01
CA GLN A 286 -4.55 16.38 22.37
C GLN A 286 -3.44 15.65 23.14
N ILE A 287 -2.47 15.03 22.44
CA ILE A 287 -1.34 14.34 23.07
C ILE A 287 -0.14 14.34 22.11
N SER A 288 1.05 14.68 22.60
CA SER A 288 2.25 14.57 21.76
C SER A 288 2.55 13.10 21.43
N VAL A 289 3.12 12.85 20.25
CA VAL A 289 3.56 11.50 19.83
C VAL A 289 4.45 10.84 20.89
N PRO A 290 5.48 11.52 21.47
CA PRO A 290 6.30 10.91 22.52
C PRO A 290 5.51 10.56 23.79
N ASN A 291 4.52 11.38 24.18
CA ASN A 291 3.71 11.09 25.36
C ASN A 291 2.79 9.89 25.14
N LEU A 292 2.18 9.77 23.95
CA LEU A 292 1.40 8.58 23.60
C LEU A 292 2.26 7.32 23.68
N TYR A 293 3.38 7.30 22.97
CA TYR A 293 4.23 6.11 22.91
C TYR A 293 4.89 5.80 24.25
N SER A 294 5.18 6.80 25.08
CA SER A 294 5.59 6.58 26.47
C SER A 294 4.55 5.79 27.25
N ARG A 295 3.27 6.18 27.19
CA ARG A 295 2.18 5.46 27.86
C ARG A 295 1.97 4.05 27.30
N LEU A 296 1.99 3.90 25.98
CA LEU A 296 1.84 2.59 25.33
C LEU A 296 3.03 1.66 25.63
N ARG A 297 4.26 2.18 25.71
CA ARG A 297 5.45 1.40 26.14
C ARG A 297 5.33 0.94 27.56
N THR A 298 4.94 1.81 28.48
CA THR A 298 4.71 1.43 29.88
C THR A 298 3.69 0.30 29.96
N LEU A 299 2.58 0.42 29.23
CA LEU A 299 1.56 -0.62 29.19
C LEU A 299 2.08 -1.95 28.61
N SER A 300 2.84 -1.90 27.50
CA SER A 300 3.46 -3.08 26.88
C SER A 300 4.52 -3.73 27.78
N ALA A 301 5.22 -2.95 28.61
CA ALA A 301 6.17 -3.48 29.59
C ALA A 301 5.47 -4.26 30.73
N PHE A 302 4.27 -3.83 31.13
CA PHE A 302 3.46 -4.55 32.13
C PHE A 302 2.68 -5.72 31.52
N ASP A 303 2.26 -5.63 30.26
CA ASP A 303 1.58 -6.70 29.53
C ASP A 303 2.32 -7.01 28.22
N GLY A 304 3.23 -7.99 28.31
CA GLY A 304 4.06 -8.45 27.19
C GLY A 304 3.29 -9.09 26.02
N ARG A 305 1.95 -9.09 26.04
CA ARG A 305 1.11 -9.47 24.89
C ARG A 305 0.93 -8.31 23.91
N ILE A 306 1.18 -7.07 24.32
CA ILE A 306 0.83 -5.86 23.56
C ILE A 306 1.93 -5.49 22.57
N TYR A 307 1.52 -5.32 21.31
CA TYR A 307 2.30 -4.80 20.20
C TYR A 307 1.63 -3.53 19.68
N VAL A 308 2.42 -2.53 19.32
CA VAL A 308 1.95 -1.26 18.73
C VAL A 308 2.48 -1.17 17.30
N CYS A 309 1.59 -0.85 16.37
CA CYS A 309 1.90 -0.71 14.95
C CYS A 309 1.33 0.61 14.40
N PRO A 310 2.13 1.47 13.77
CA PRO A 310 3.60 1.40 13.69
C PRO A 310 4.26 1.57 15.08
N SER A 311 5.55 1.27 15.17
CA SER A 311 6.35 1.62 16.34
C SER A 311 6.52 3.14 16.48
N GLU A 312 7.04 3.60 17.63
CA GLU A 312 7.38 5.02 17.81
C GLU A 312 8.43 5.46 16.80
N ALA A 313 9.49 4.65 16.64
CA ALA A 313 10.56 4.90 15.68
C ALA A 313 10.02 4.99 14.25
N GLU A 314 9.13 4.06 13.85
CA GLU A 314 8.47 4.08 12.54
C GLU A 314 7.65 5.35 12.33
N THR A 315 6.89 5.76 13.34
CA THR A 315 6.03 6.94 13.27
C THR A 315 6.85 8.22 13.16
N GLN A 316 7.95 8.31 13.91
CA GLN A 316 8.88 9.43 13.82
C GLN A 316 9.57 9.48 12.45
N TRP A 317 9.98 8.33 11.91
CA TRP A 317 10.62 8.25 10.59
C TRP A 317 9.68 8.63 9.46
N ALA A 318 8.48 8.03 9.45
CA ALA A 318 7.45 8.35 8.47
C ALA A 318 7.04 9.83 8.54
N GLY A 319 7.05 10.41 9.75
CA GLY A 319 6.79 11.83 9.96
C GLY A 319 7.93 12.75 9.51
N CYS A 320 9.20 12.39 9.71
CA CYS A 320 10.33 13.29 9.43
C CYS A 320 10.88 13.17 8.00
N LYS A 321 10.56 12.08 7.27
CA LYS A 321 11.04 11.71 5.90
C LYS A 321 12.56 11.58 5.73
N ILE A 322 13.38 12.23 6.55
CA ILE A 322 14.86 12.25 6.45
C ILE A 322 15.44 10.84 6.62
N GLY A 323 14.93 10.04 7.55
CA GLY A 323 15.39 8.65 7.75
C GLY A 323 15.16 7.80 6.50
N ASP A 324 14.00 7.92 5.89
CA ASP A 324 13.67 7.21 4.65
C ASP A 324 14.54 7.67 3.48
N ILE A 325 14.72 8.99 3.30
CA ILE A 325 15.54 9.53 2.22
C ILE A 325 17.00 9.09 2.38
N SER A 326 17.54 9.15 3.60
CA SER A 326 18.91 8.66 3.88
C SER A 326 19.05 7.18 3.58
N THR A 327 18.02 6.39 3.87
CA THR A 327 18.00 4.95 3.61
C THR A 327 17.99 4.66 2.11
N LEU A 328 17.16 5.37 1.34
CA LEU A 328 17.12 5.26 -0.11
C LEU A 328 18.45 5.69 -0.76
N ASP A 329 19.09 6.73 -0.23
CA ASP A 329 20.39 7.19 -0.72
C ASP A 329 21.48 6.14 -0.47
N MET A 330 21.45 5.42 0.66
CA MET A 330 22.33 4.29 0.94
C MET A 330 22.06 3.09 0.02
N ILE A 331 20.80 2.69 -0.15
CA ILE A 331 20.42 1.58 -1.04
C ILE A 331 20.94 1.83 -2.46
N ALA A 332 20.77 3.05 -2.97
CA ALA A 332 21.20 3.40 -4.31
C ALA A 332 22.73 3.45 -4.48
N GLN A 333 23.49 3.80 -3.44
CA GLN A 333 24.96 3.77 -3.48
C GLN A 333 25.51 2.36 -3.68
N ASP A 334 24.87 1.36 -3.07
CA ASP A 334 25.28 -0.04 -3.15
C ASP A 334 24.65 -0.79 -4.34
N ALA A 335 23.80 -0.12 -5.13
CA ALA A 335 23.02 -0.75 -6.18
C ALA A 335 23.70 -0.70 -7.56
N ASP A 336 23.34 -1.65 -8.41
CA ASP A 336 23.66 -1.60 -9.83
C ASP A 336 23.15 -0.30 -10.46
N TRP A 337 23.81 0.12 -11.55
CA TRP A 337 23.50 1.38 -12.23
C TRP A 337 21.99 1.56 -12.48
N LYS A 338 21.26 0.52 -12.89
CA LYS A 338 19.83 0.66 -13.22
C LYS A 338 18.95 1.05 -12.02
N TYR A 339 19.41 0.83 -10.79
CA TYR A 339 18.69 1.18 -9.56
C TYR A 339 19.35 2.34 -8.78
N SER A 340 20.50 2.84 -9.24
CA SER A 340 21.36 3.73 -8.44
C SER A 340 21.00 5.22 -8.53
N TYR A 341 19.98 5.60 -9.31
CA TYR A 341 19.65 7.02 -9.48
C TYR A 341 18.92 7.58 -8.26
N ARG A 342 19.45 8.67 -7.72
CA ARG A 342 18.86 9.44 -6.62
C ARG A 342 18.98 10.91 -6.90
N PRO A 343 17.92 11.71 -6.68
CA PRO A 343 18.08 13.15 -6.65
C PRO A 343 19.05 13.51 -5.52
N ARG A 344 20.04 14.36 -5.82
CA ARG A 344 21.01 14.84 -4.83
C ARG A 344 20.28 15.48 -3.66
N THR A 345 20.63 15.04 -2.44
CA THR A 345 19.96 15.48 -1.20
C THR A 345 20.97 16.08 -0.23
N CYS A 346 20.59 17.20 0.39
CA CYS A 346 21.20 17.71 1.61
C CYS A 346 20.20 17.51 2.76
N LEU A 347 20.55 16.66 3.73
CA LEU A 347 19.66 16.24 4.82
C LEU A 347 19.41 17.30 5.91
N GLY A 348 19.98 18.49 5.79
CA GLY A 348 19.73 19.58 6.74
C GLY A 348 20.53 19.56 8.03
N ARG A 349 21.61 18.78 8.08
CA ARG A 349 22.53 18.71 9.21
C ARG A 349 23.80 19.52 8.91
N GLY A 350 23.74 20.84 9.11
CA GLY A 350 24.89 21.72 8.87
C GLY A 350 24.87 22.44 7.51
N ARG A 351 26.06 22.76 6.97
CA ARG A 351 26.22 23.39 5.65
C ARG A 351 25.52 22.61 4.55
N CYS A 352 24.83 23.34 3.66
CA CYS A 352 24.17 22.74 2.52
C CYS A 352 25.19 22.02 1.62
N THR A 353 25.04 20.69 1.48
CA THR A 353 25.95 19.83 0.70
C THR A 353 25.62 19.79 -0.79
N LEU A 354 24.50 20.41 -1.22
CA LEU A 354 24.18 20.47 -2.64
C LEU A 354 25.24 21.30 -3.38
N PRO A 355 25.74 20.88 -4.55
CA PRO A 355 26.74 21.64 -5.30
C PRO A 355 26.15 22.92 -5.93
N SER A 356 26.71 24.09 -5.62
CA SER A 356 26.19 25.43 -6.03
C SER A 356 26.15 25.67 -7.52
N THR A 357 27.09 25.07 -8.24
CA THR A 357 27.21 25.23 -9.70
C THR A 357 26.42 24.20 -10.48
N ALA A 358 26.04 23.07 -9.86
CA ALA A 358 25.41 21.95 -10.56
C ALA A 358 23.89 21.89 -10.37
N VAL A 359 23.33 22.57 -9.35
CA VAL A 359 21.89 22.57 -9.06
C VAL A 359 21.30 23.95 -9.37
N LYS A 360 20.58 24.06 -10.49
CA LYS A 360 19.93 25.31 -10.92
C LYS A 360 18.69 25.66 -10.08
N LYS A 361 17.93 24.64 -9.66
CA LYS A 361 16.75 24.77 -8.80
C LYS A 361 16.79 23.68 -7.75
N MET A 362 16.29 23.97 -6.56
CA MET A 362 16.16 23.01 -5.48
C MET A 362 14.78 23.08 -4.85
N VAL A 363 14.44 22.01 -4.15
CA VAL A 363 13.18 21.90 -3.42
C VAL A 363 13.49 21.90 -1.93
N ILE A 364 12.84 22.81 -1.21
CA ILE A 364 12.82 22.82 0.25
C ILE A 364 11.62 22.01 0.70
N LYS A 365 11.88 20.97 1.49
CA LYS A 365 10.85 20.09 2.01
C LYS A 365 10.90 20.10 3.53
N ARG A 366 9.76 20.39 4.16
CA ARG A 366 9.55 20.11 5.58
C ARG A 366 9.48 18.59 5.76
N GLY A 367 10.21 18.05 6.74
CA GLY A 367 10.13 16.63 7.08
C GLY A 367 8.70 16.21 7.41
N TYR A 368 8.08 16.91 8.37
CA TYR A 368 6.69 16.72 8.81
C TYR A 368 5.68 17.46 7.93
N SER A 369 5.41 16.93 6.73
CA SER A 369 4.33 17.43 5.87
C SER A 369 3.83 16.36 4.89
N CYS A 370 2.52 16.36 4.64
CA CYS A 370 1.87 15.59 3.58
C CYS A 370 1.37 16.51 2.45
N GLY A 371 0.99 15.93 1.30
CA GLY A 371 0.22 16.61 0.25
C GLY A 371 0.88 17.81 -0.42
N ALA A 372 2.22 17.89 -0.42
CA ALA A 372 2.99 19.03 -0.89
C ALA A 372 2.65 20.38 -0.20
N GLY A 373 2.15 20.35 1.04
CA GLY A 373 1.77 21.56 1.79
C GLY A 373 2.94 22.49 2.14
N HIS A 374 4.14 21.94 2.31
CA HIS A 374 5.35 22.69 2.67
C HIS A 374 6.52 22.37 1.73
N VAL A 375 6.23 22.36 0.43
CA VAL A 375 7.21 22.12 -0.63
C VAL A 375 7.39 23.43 -1.39
N GLU A 376 8.58 24.00 -1.29
CA GLU A 376 8.95 25.25 -1.97
C GLU A 376 10.02 24.97 -3.01
N VAL A 377 9.81 25.44 -4.25
CA VAL A 377 10.84 25.40 -5.29
C VAL A 377 11.57 26.73 -5.29
N VAL A 378 12.87 26.70 -5.04
CA VAL A 378 13.72 27.89 -4.96
C VAL A 378 14.87 27.80 -5.96
N ASP A 379 15.43 28.97 -6.30
CA ASP A 379 16.59 29.03 -7.18
C ASP A 379 17.85 28.49 -6.46
N GLY A 380 18.70 27.77 -7.20
CA GLY A 380 19.96 27.18 -6.74
C GLY A 380 20.92 28.15 -6.05
N THR A 381 20.81 29.44 -6.37
CA THR A 381 21.61 30.55 -5.83
C THR A 381 21.07 31.10 -4.52
N GLN A 382 19.81 30.84 -4.16
CA GLN A 382 19.16 31.33 -2.94
C GLN A 382 19.54 30.50 -1.70
N ARG A 383 20.84 30.24 -1.54
CA ARG A 383 21.38 29.38 -0.48
C ARG A 383 21.34 30.00 0.92
N HIS A 384 21.30 31.32 0.99
CA HIS A 384 21.28 32.10 2.22
C HIS A 384 19.95 32.01 2.98
N ASN A 385 18.87 31.61 2.31
CA ASN A 385 17.54 31.41 2.91
C ASN A 385 17.28 29.95 3.32
N LEU A 386 18.28 29.09 3.15
CA LEU A 386 18.13 27.66 3.39
C LEU A 386 18.26 27.36 4.89
N ARG A 387 17.27 26.66 5.43
CA ARG A 387 17.21 26.25 6.84
C ARG A 387 18.21 25.14 7.23
N CYS A 388 19.22 24.91 6.38
CA CYS A 388 20.41 24.11 6.68
C CYS A 388 21.41 25.01 7.38
N ILE A 389 21.73 24.69 8.63
CA ILE A 389 22.55 25.52 9.50
C ILE A 389 23.99 25.62 8.97
N ASP A 390 24.33 26.69 8.25
CA ASP A 390 25.63 27.39 8.37
C ASP A 390 25.77 28.51 7.33
N THR A 391 25.92 29.74 7.83
CA THR A 391 26.96 30.66 7.35
C THR A 391 27.63 31.28 8.59
N GLU A 392 28.94 31.53 8.57
CA GLU A 392 29.67 32.28 9.62
C GLU A 392 29.08 33.68 9.90
N GLN A 393 28.16 34.13 9.06
CA GLN A 393 27.46 35.41 9.15
C GLN A 393 26.09 35.31 9.86
N SER A 394 25.58 34.11 10.16
CA SER A 394 24.19 33.95 10.64
C SER A 394 23.99 33.79 12.15
N HIS A 395 24.96 33.33 12.96
CA HIS A 395 24.85 33.36 14.44
C HIS A 395 26.24 33.35 15.16
N PRO A 396 26.51 34.26 16.12
CA PRO A 396 27.77 34.29 16.91
C PRO A 396 27.82 33.31 18.10
N GLU A 397 26.80 32.47 18.29
CA GLU A 397 26.70 31.56 19.43
C GLU A 397 27.18 30.14 19.06
N PRO A 398 27.86 29.42 19.99
CA PRO A 398 28.29 28.05 19.76
C PRO A 398 27.09 27.13 19.53
N TYR A 399 27.25 26.26 18.54
CA TYR A 399 26.24 25.32 18.04
C TYR A 399 25.56 24.52 19.16
N ASN A 400 24.23 24.60 19.25
CA ASN A 400 23.47 23.68 20.09
C ASN A 400 23.30 22.36 19.33
N THR A 401 24.11 21.36 19.70
CA THR A 401 23.99 19.98 19.19
C THR A 401 22.68 19.30 19.60
N ASN A 402 21.88 19.90 20.50
CA ASN A 402 20.53 19.41 20.76
C ASN A 402 19.58 19.86 19.65
N ILE A 403 19.50 19.04 18.60
CA ILE A 403 18.39 19.09 17.64
C ILE A 403 17.10 18.89 18.44
N ASP A 404 16.29 19.94 18.58
CA ASP A 404 14.95 19.81 19.15
C ASP A 404 14.08 19.07 18.12
N ILE A 405 13.91 17.77 18.34
CA ILE A 405 13.08 16.87 17.52
C ILE A 405 11.62 17.34 17.41
N ARG A 406 11.19 18.30 18.24
CA ARG A 406 9.84 18.90 18.20
C ARG A 406 9.72 20.02 17.17
N GLN A 407 10.85 20.54 16.66
CA GLN A 407 10.85 21.55 15.61
C GLN A 407 10.93 20.88 14.22
N PRO A 408 10.22 21.40 13.22
CA PRO A 408 10.25 20.82 11.89
C PRO A 408 11.65 20.94 11.28
N THR A 409 12.27 19.79 11.00
CA THR A 409 13.51 19.74 10.22
C THR A 409 13.19 19.94 8.74
N TYR A 410 14.03 20.69 8.05
CA TYR A 410 13.93 20.91 6.61
C TYR A 410 15.14 20.28 5.93
N PHE A 411 14.90 19.66 4.79
CA PHE A 411 15.95 19.13 3.92
C PHE A 411 15.81 19.70 2.52
N HIS A 412 16.90 19.66 1.77
CA HIS A 412 16.96 20.13 0.40
C HIS A 412 17.22 18.97 -0.54
N GLN A 413 16.57 19.02 -1.68
CA GLN A 413 16.78 18.06 -2.75
C GLN A 413 16.88 18.80 -4.07
N GLU A 414 17.69 18.31 -5.02
CA GLU A 414 17.68 18.88 -6.35
C GLU A 414 16.28 18.80 -6.97
N TYR A 415 15.91 19.84 -7.71
CA TYR A 415 14.60 19.89 -8.35
C TYR A 415 14.56 18.97 -9.57
N ILE A 416 13.61 18.03 -9.55
CA ILE A 416 13.34 17.11 -10.65
C ILE A 416 12.09 17.58 -11.38
N GLU A 417 12.27 18.14 -12.58
CA GLU A 417 11.21 18.82 -13.34
C GLU A 417 10.07 17.90 -13.75
N SER A 418 10.39 16.65 -14.08
CA SER A 418 9.43 15.58 -14.37
C SER A 418 8.48 15.31 -13.20
N LEU A 419 8.90 15.48 -11.94
CA LEU A 419 7.97 15.27 -10.82
C LEU A 419 6.82 16.30 -10.84
N GLN A 420 7.09 17.54 -11.25
CA GLN A 420 6.07 18.58 -11.37
C GLN A 420 5.24 18.46 -12.65
N THR A 421 5.89 18.12 -13.77
CA THR A 421 5.27 18.12 -15.11
C THR A 421 4.60 16.79 -15.46
N PHE A 422 5.16 15.67 -15.02
CA PHE A 422 4.64 14.32 -15.25
C PHE A 422 3.94 13.76 -14.02
N GLY A 423 4.52 13.91 -12.84
CA GLY A 423 4.02 13.33 -11.60
C GLY A 423 4.85 12.12 -11.16
N GLU A 424 4.20 11.16 -10.50
CA GLU A 424 4.84 9.99 -9.91
C GLU A 424 3.96 8.73 -10.05
N TYR A 425 4.60 7.57 -10.05
CA TYR A 425 3.94 6.28 -9.91
C TYR A 425 3.83 5.90 -8.44
N ARG A 426 2.66 5.50 -7.97
CA ARG A 426 2.48 4.95 -6.62
C ARG A 426 2.31 3.45 -6.70
N VAL A 427 3.33 2.71 -6.30
CA VAL A 427 3.39 1.24 -6.37
C VAL A 427 3.04 0.65 -5.01
N TYR A 428 1.97 -0.14 -4.94
CA TYR A 428 1.51 -0.80 -3.72
C TYR A 428 2.09 -2.21 -3.66
N ILE A 429 2.81 -2.53 -2.60
CA ILE A 429 3.56 -3.78 -2.44
C ILE A 429 3.16 -4.47 -1.14
N CYS A 430 3.02 -5.79 -1.20
CA CYS A 430 2.82 -6.68 -0.05
C CYS A 430 3.47 -8.02 -0.36
N ARG A 431 4.18 -8.64 0.60
CA ARG A 431 4.79 -9.99 0.43
C ARG A 431 5.61 -10.12 -0.88
N GLN A 432 6.43 -9.12 -1.20
CA GLN A 432 7.22 -9.06 -2.45
C GLN A 432 6.39 -9.16 -3.74
N LYS A 433 5.12 -8.78 -3.69
CA LYS A 433 4.18 -8.75 -4.82
C LYS A 433 3.62 -7.34 -4.99
N ILE A 434 3.59 -6.86 -6.22
CA ILE A 434 2.90 -5.62 -6.58
C ILE A 434 1.40 -5.90 -6.64
N LEU A 435 0.63 -5.16 -5.85
CA LEU A 435 -0.83 -5.27 -5.78
C LEU A 435 -1.52 -4.35 -6.78
N ALA A 436 -1.01 -3.13 -6.93
CA ALA A 436 -1.52 -2.12 -7.85
C ALA A 436 -0.47 -1.05 -8.14
N ILE A 437 -0.64 -0.33 -9.25
CA ILE A 437 0.17 0.85 -9.58
C ILE A 437 -0.74 1.98 -10.04
N ALA A 438 -0.64 3.11 -9.36
CA ALA A 438 -1.28 4.36 -9.75
C ALA A 438 -0.28 5.26 -10.48
N HIS A 439 -0.72 6.02 -11.48
CA HIS A 439 -0.03 7.21 -11.95
C HIS A 439 -0.74 8.44 -11.39
N THR A 440 0.00 9.31 -10.71
CA THR A 440 -0.55 10.44 -9.98
C THR A 440 0.16 11.73 -10.31
N LYS A 441 -0.60 12.83 -10.43
CA LYS A 441 -0.07 14.14 -10.79
C LYS A 441 -0.83 15.25 -10.08
N PHE A 442 -0.11 16.20 -9.50
CA PHE A 442 -0.70 17.40 -8.93
C PHE A 442 -0.93 18.47 -10.01
N ASN A 443 -2.08 19.13 -9.96
CA ASN A 443 -2.28 20.41 -10.62
C ASN A 443 -1.75 21.52 -9.70
N TRP A 444 -0.51 21.91 -9.96
CA TRP A 444 0.18 22.94 -9.17
C TRP A 444 -0.38 24.35 -9.38
N GLY A 445 -1.16 24.58 -10.45
CA GLY A 445 -1.75 25.88 -10.75
C GLY A 445 -3.13 26.11 -10.12
N SER A 446 -3.71 25.11 -9.46
CA SER A 446 -5.04 25.24 -8.84
C SER A 446 -4.95 25.50 -7.33
N THR A 447 -5.88 26.30 -6.82
CA THR A 447 -6.08 26.52 -5.38
C THR A 447 -7.55 26.23 -5.05
N PRO A 448 -7.87 25.15 -4.31
CA PRO A 448 -6.95 24.17 -3.73
C PRO A 448 -6.21 23.33 -4.79
N LYS A 449 -5.07 22.74 -4.41
CA LYS A 449 -4.32 21.83 -5.29
C LYS A 449 -5.19 20.61 -5.62
N HIS A 450 -5.39 20.35 -6.91
CA HIS A 450 -6.06 19.13 -7.37
C HIS A 450 -5.04 18.02 -7.60
N PHE A 451 -5.45 16.80 -7.32
CA PHE A 451 -4.67 15.59 -7.45
C PHE A 451 -5.36 14.68 -8.45
N ALA A 452 -4.71 14.42 -9.59
CA ALA A 452 -5.19 13.50 -10.61
C ALA A 452 -4.61 12.11 -10.35
N VAL A 453 -5.44 11.09 -10.52
CA VAL A 453 -5.07 9.68 -10.34
C VAL A 453 -5.64 8.87 -11.48
N GLN A 454 -4.84 7.93 -11.98
CA GLN A 454 -5.32 6.86 -12.84
C GLN A 454 -4.55 5.57 -12.56
N ARG A 455 -5.16 4.42 -12.86
CA ARG A 455 -4.42 3.15 -12.96
C ARG A 455 -3.35 3.26 -14.05
N VAL A 456 -2.16 2.70 -13.81
CA VAL A 456 -1.11 2.65 -14.83
C VAL A 456 -1.58 1.85 -16.05
N GLN A 457 -1.33 2.42 -17.23
CA GLN A 457 -1.53 1.81 -18.55
C GLN A 457 -0.25 2.00 -19.37
N LEU A 458 -0.10 1.32 -20.50
CA LEU A 458 1.06 1.48 -21.38
C LEU A 458 1.28 2.94 -21.80
N LYS A 459 0.19 3.68 -22.07
CA LYS A 459 0.25 5.12 -22.38
C LYS A 459 0.88 5.98 -21.25
N SER A 460 0.91 5.48 -20.01
CA SER A 460 1.63 6.15 -18.91
C SER A 460 3.15 6.18 -19.13
N PHE A 461 3.68 5.45 -20.11
CA PHE A 461 5.09 5.40 -20.51
C PHE A 461 5.34 6.04 -21.88
N ALA A 462 4.37 6.79 -22.41
CA ALA A 462 4.52 7.51 -23.68
C ALA A 462 5.65 8.57 -23.65
N TRP A 463 6.07 9.01 -22.45
CA TRP A 463 7.24 9.87 -22.26
C TRP A 463 8.57 9.18 -22.61
N PHE A 464 8.61 7.84 -22.53
CA PHE A 464 9.81 7.04 -22.79
C PHE A 464 9.91 6.67 -24.27
N SER A 465 8.80 6.21 -24.85
CA SER A 465 8.71 5.83 -26.25
C SER A 465 7.27 5.86 -26.75
N SER A 466 7.10 6.05 -28.06
CA SER A 466 5.83 5.81 -28.75
C SER A 466 5.57 4.33 -29.06
N ASP A 467 6.59 3.48 -28.99
CA ASP A 467 6.48 2.05 -29.26
C ASP A 467 5.87 1.29 -28.08
N HIS A 468 4.90 0.42 -28.34
CA HIS A 468 4.17 -0.30 -27.30
C HIS A 468 5.00 -1.40 -26.62
N GLU A 469 5.93 -2.05 -27.34
CA GLU A 469 6.80 -3.07 -26.75
C GLU A 469 7.82 -2.43 -25.81
N GLU A 470 8.40 -1.30 -26.20
CA GLU A 470 9.29 -0.51 -25.34
C GLU A 470 8.56 0.07 -24.12
N GLN A 471 7.29 0.51 -24.27
CA GLN A 471 6.46 0.92 -23.13
C GLN A 471 6.20 -0.25 -22.17
N GLN A 472 5.94 -1.44 -22.70
CA GLN A 472 5.76 -2.65 -21.90
C GLN A 472 7.06 -3.03 -21.16
N GLN A 473 8.21 -2.92 -21.81
CA GLN A 473 9.51 -3.13 -21.16
C GLN A 473 9.73 -2.12 -20.03
N LYS A 474 9.38 -0.84 -20.23
CA LYS A 474 9.52 0.18 -19.18
C LYS A 474 8.57 -0.03 -18.00
N LEU A 475 7.39 -0.59 -18.24
CA LEU A 475 6.50 -1.04 -17.16
C LEU A 475 7.10 -2.19 -16.36
N GLU A 476 7.73 -3.17 -17.01
CA GLU A 476 8.43 -4.24 -16.30
C GLU A 476 9.66 -3.72 -15.55
N GLU A 477 10.40 -2.76 -16.11
CA GLU A 477 11.49 -2.05 -15.42
C GLU A 477 10.97 -1.35 -14.15
N LEU A 478 9.81 -0.69 -14.20
CA LEU A 478 9.19 -0.07 -13.02
C LEU A 478 8.87 -1.09 -11.93
N LYS A 479 8.33 -2.26 -12.31
CA LYS A 479 8.01 -3.31 -11.36
C LYS A 479 9.26 -3.92 -10.74
N ASP A 480 10.27 -4.21 -11.55
CA ASP A 480 11.56 -4.73 -11.13
C ASP A 480 12.26 -3.76 -10.17
N PHE A 481 12.32 -2.47 -10.54
CA PHE A 481 12.86 -1.40 -9.70
C PHE A 481 12.14 -1.32 -8.35
N ALA A 482 10.80 -1.31 -8.34
CA ALA A 482 10.02 -1.20 -7.10
C ALA A 482 10.20 -2.42 -6.17
N LEU A 483 10.29 -3.63 -6.74
CA LEU A 483 10.54 -4.85 -5.97
C LEU A 483 11.98 -4.93 -5.46
N PHE A 484 12.96 -4.46 -6.24
CA PHE A 484 14.34 -4.32 -5.80
C PHE A 484 14.42 -3.41 -4.58
N GLU A 485 13.89 -2.19 -4.68
CA GLU A 485 13.88 -1.21 -3.59
C GLU A 485 13.20 -1.78 -2.33
N ASN A 486 12.03 -2.41 -2.49
CA ASN A 486 11.35 -3.04 -1.36
C ASN A 486 12.20 -4.18 -0.74
N SER A 487 12.84 -5.02 -1.55
CA SER A 487 13.71 -6.08 -1.03
C SER A 487 14.87 -5.51 -0.23
N ARG A 488 15.55 -4.48 -0.75
CA ARG A 488 16.69 -3.85 -0.09
C ARG A 488 16.28 -3.16 1.21
N LEU A 489 15.10 -2.52 1.23
CA LEU A 489 14.52 -1.99 2.46
C LEU A 489 14.31 -3.11 3.50
N LEU A 490 13.69 -4.22 3.11
CA LEU A 490 13.41 -5.32 4.03
C LEU A 490 14.67 -6.05 4.54
N ASP A 491 15.80 -5.95 3.84
CA ASP A 491 17.08 -6.54 4.24
C ASP A 491 17.83 -5.76 5.33
N LEU A 492 17.46 -4.49 5.58
CA LEU A 492 18.13 -3.67 6.59
C LEU A 492 17.86 -4.19 8.01
N CYS A 493 18.92 -4.31 8.81
CA CYS A 493 18.86 -4.85 10.17
C CYS A 493 17.82 -4.13 11.05
N ASP A 494 17.81 -2.81 11.00
CA ASP A 494 16.86 -2.00 11.77
C ASP A 494 15.43 -2.29 11.32
N ILE A 495 15.18 -2.49 10.02
CA ILE A 495 13.85 -2.84 9.47
C ILE A 495 13.40 -4.23 9.92
N ARG A 496 14.34 -5.16 10.17
CA ARG A 496 14.02 -6.49 10.71
C ARG A 496 13.60 -6.45 12.17
N GLU A 497 14.02 -5.46 12.96
CA GLU A 497 13.70 -5.41 14.39
C GLU A 497 12.69 -4.33 14.75
N GLU A 498 12.76 -3.14 14.14
CA GLU A 498 12.04 -1.93 14.57
C GLU A 498 10.96 -1.42 13.60
N TYR A 499 11.05 -1.79 12.31
CA TYR A 499 10.14 -1.30 11.25
C TYR A 499 9.19 -2.37 10.70
N ARG A 500 8.43 -3.01 11.60
CA ARG A 500 7.57 -4.15 11.27
C ARG A 500 6.44 -3.80 10.30
N SER A 501 5.96 -2.57 10.26
CA SER A 501 4.87 -2.17 9.35
C SER A 501 5.29 -2.22 7.88
N LEU A 502 6.58 -2.02 7.56
CA LEU A 502 7.11 -2.17 6.21
C LEU A 502 7.05 -3.63 5.72
N ARG A 503 7.14 -4.61 6.62
CA ARG A 503 6.98 -6.04 6.30
C ARG A 503 5.54 -6.41 5.99
N VAL A 504 4.58 -5.67 6.55
CA VAL A 504 3.16 -5.85 6.27
C VAL A 504 2.85 -5.39 4.86
N GLY A 505 3.25 -4.16 4.53
CA GLY A 505 3.04 -3.58 3.21
C GLY A 505 3.56 -2.15 3.12
N VAL A 506 3.82 -1.73 1.87
CA VAL A 506 4.38 -0.41 1.58
C VAL A 506 3.77 0.15 0.30
N ARG A 507 3.68 1.47 0.21
CA ARG A 507 3.51 2.20 -1.05
C ARG A 507 4.80 2.96 -1.32
N LEU A 508 5.41 2.70 -2.48
CA LEU A 508 6.54 3.48 -2.97
C LEU A 508 6.03 4.50 -3.97
N ASP A 509 6.32 5.78 -3.71
CA ASP A 509 6.08 6.84 -4.66
C ASP A 509 7.36 6.99 -5.50
N ILE A 510 7.24 6.82 -6.82
CA ILE A 510 8.38 6.65 -7.75
C ILE A 510 8.32 7.72 -8.82
N GLY A 511 9.33 8.58 -8.84
CA GLY A 511 9.52 9.59 -9.87
C GLY A 511 10.35 9.08 -11.04
N VAL A 512 10.39 9.89 -12.09
CA VAL A 512 11.25 9.70 -13.27
C VAL A 512 12.22 10.87 -13.32
N SER A 513 13.50 10.67 -13.62
CA SER A 513 14.52 11.75 -13.65
C SER A 513 14.31 12.74 -14.80
N GLU A 514 13.94 12.25 -15.98
CA GLU A 514 13.73 13.02 -17.20
C GLU A 514 12.74 12.30 -18.14
N LEU A 515 11.99 13.05 -18.93
CA LEU A 515 10.92 12.54 -19.79
C LEU A 515 11.45 12.20 -21.20
N ASN A 516 12.42 11.29 -21.26
CA ASN A 516 13.00 10.77 -22.49
C ASN A 516 13.62 9.38 -22.25
N ARG A 517 14.26 8.78 -23.27
CA ARG A 517 14.86 7.43 -23.18
C ARG A 517 15.94 7.26 -22.10
N ASN A 518 16.55 8.34 -21.63
CA ASN A 518 17.55 8.31 -20.57
C ASN A 518 16.92 8.41 -19.16
N GLY A 519 15.60 8.59 -19.08
CA GLY A 519 14.85 8.67 -17.83
C GLY A 519 15.02 7.45 -16.93
N ARG A 520 15.46 7.72 -15.70
CA ARG A 520 15.69 6.73 -14.64
C ARG A 520 14.65 6.87 -13.55
N LEU A 521 14.31 5.75 -12.93
CA LEU A 521 13.37 5.69 -11.83
C LEU A 521 14.07 6.03 -10.51
N TYR A 522 13.33 6.62 -9.57
CA TYR A 522 13.79 6.79 -8.18
C TYR A 522 12.60 6.84 -7.23
N VAL A 523 12.76 6.32 -6.01
CA VAL A 523 11.74 6.44 -4.96
C VAL A 523 11.75 7.85 -4.37
N SER A 524 10.69 8.62 -4.52
CA SER A 524 10.51 9.93 -3.89
C SER A 524 10.11 9.82 -2.41
N GLU A 525 9.28 8.84 -2.07
CA GLU A 525 8.70 8.67 -0.74
C GLU A 525 8.35 7.20 -0.43
N ILE A 526 8.52 6.80 0.84
CA ILE A 526 8.13 5.48 1.36
C ILE A 526 6.94 5.69 2.30
N THR A 527 5.76 5.17 1.93
CA THR A 527 4.58 5.23 2.80
C THR A 527 4.24 3.86 3.35
N ARG A 528 4.20 3.74 4.68
CA ARG A 528 3.81 2.49 5.37
C ARG A 528 2.34 2.19 5.13
N PHE A 529 1.94 0.91 5.16
CA PHE A 529 0.55 0.51 4.92
C PHE A 529 -0.54 1.26 5.74
N PRO A 530 -0.37 1.60 7.04
CA PRO A 530 -1.43 2.24 7.81
C PRO A 530 -1.56 3.74 7.52
N MET A 531 -0.60 4.30 6.76
CA MET A 531 -0.54 5.71 6.34
C MET A 531 -0.79 5.88 4.83
N ALA A 532 -0.89 4.78 4.09
CA ALA A 532 -1.00 4.82 2.63
C ALA A 532 -2.46 4.86 2.19
N ASP A 533 -2.85 5.95 1.52
CA ASP A 533 -4.13 6.02 0.78
C ASP A 533 -4.15 4.93 -0.30
N GLN A 534 -5.17 4.06 -0.29
CA GLN A 534 -5.25 2.90 -1.20
C GLN A 534 -5.85 3.25 -2.57
N LEU A 535 -6.52 4.38 -2.71
CA LEU A 535 -7.14 4.84 -3.96
C LEU A 535 -8.09 3.80 -4.60
N PRO A 536 -8.90 3.06 -3.81
CA PRO A 536 -9.48 1.78 -4.20
C PRO A 536 -10.31 1.87 -5.49
N ARG A 537 -11.23 2.83 -5.56
CA ARG A 537 -12.12 3.02 -6.73
C ARG A 537 -11.38 3.50 -7.99
N LEU A 538 -10.22 4.12 -7.82
CA LEU A 538 -9.47 4.76 -8.90
C LEU A 538 -8.50 3.79 -9.59
N ILE A 539 -8.00 2.79 -8.86
CA ILE A 539 -6.92 1.91 -9.36
C ILE A 539 -7.20 0.41 -9.26
N LEU A 540 -8.24 -0.02 -8.53
CA LEU A 540 -8.58 -1.42 -8.38
C LEU A 540 -9.82 -1.77 -9.20
N ASP A 541 -9.91 -3.05 -9.56
CA ASP A 541 -11.13 -3.63 -10.09
C ASP A 541 -12.09 -3.96 -8.95
N LYS A 542 -13.41 -3.97 -9.22
CA LYS A 542 -14.40 -4.43 -8.24
C LYS A 542 -14.03 -5.84 -7.74
N PRO A 543 -14.15 -6.13 -6.43
CA PRO A 543 -14.83 -5.34 -5.39
C PRO A 543 -13.96 -4.26 -4.70
N TYR A 544 -12.81 -3.88 -5.27
CA TYR A 544 -11.89 -2.87 -4.74
C TYR A 544 -11.22 -3.25 -3.40
N LEU A 545 -11.13 -4.54 -3.10
CA LEU A 545 -10.65 -5.05 -1.80
C LEU A 545 -9.18 -5.47 -1.81
N THR A 546 -8.55 -5.65 -2.98
CA THR A 546 -7.25 -6.33 -3.12
C THR A 546 -6.17 -5.81 -2.16
N ILE A 547 -6.01 -4.48 -2.04
CA ILE A 547 -4.99 -3.90 -1.16
C ILE A 547 -5.35 -4.13 0.32
N SER A 548 -6.58 -3.78 0.72
CA SER A 548 -7.05 -4.00 2.09
C SER A 548 -6.96 -5.46 2.53
N GLN A 549 -7.26 -6.40 1.63
CA GLN A 549 -7.19 -7.82 1.90
C GLN A 549 -5.76 -8.29 2.14
N GLU A 550 -4.87 -8.05 1.18
CA GLU A 550 -3.48 -8.51 1.26
C GLU A 550 -2.74 -7.89 2.44
N TRP A 551 -2.98 -6.61 2.75
CA TRP A 551 -2.38 -5.97 3.93
C TRP A 551 -2.98 -6.46 5.24
N ALA A 552 -4.29 -6.72 5.32
CA ALA A 552 -4.91 -7.28 6.52
C ALA A 552 -4.36 -8.67 6.86
N GLU A 553 -4.23 -9.53 5.86
CA GLU A 553 -3.67 -10.86 6.07
C GLU A 553 -2.19 -10.82 6.44
N SER A 554 -1.41 -9.99 5.74
CA SER A 554 0.02 -9.80 6.01
C SER A 554 0.25 -9.21 7.42
N LEU A 555 -0.64 -8.33 7.89
CA LEU A 555 -0.60 -7.79 9.25
C LEU A 555 -0.75 -8.91 10.29
N ILE A 556 -1.76 -9.76 10.13
CA ILE A 556 -1.97 -10.86 11.07
C ILE A 556 -0.82 -11.85 11.02
N GLU A 557 -0.32 -12.21 9.83
CA GLU A 557 0.84 -13.10 9.70
C GLU A 557 2.07 -12.53 10.40
N GLU A 558 2.40 -11.27 10.13
CA GLU A 558 3.57 -10.62 10.70
C GLU A 558 3.49 -10.62 12.24
N TYR A 559 2.34 -10.24 12.80
CA TYR A 559 2.16 -10.14 14.25
C TYR A 559 1.76 -11.44 14.94
N THR A 560 1.64 -12.55 14.21
CA THR A 560 1.50 -13.91 14.77
C THR A 560 2.77 -14.75 14.64
N ARG A 561 3.77 -14.32 13.85
CA ARG A 561 5.09 -14.97 13.81
C ARG A 561 5.70 -15.07 15.21
N ASP A 562 6.22 -16.24 15.54
CA ASP A 562 7.00 -16.46 16.76
C ASP A 562 8.43 -15.94 16.53
N CYS A 563 8.76 -14.76 17.05
CA CYS A 563 10.13 -14.23 16.97
C CYS A 563 11.13 -15.00 17.88
N ARG A 564 10.69 -16.00 18.66
CA ARG A 564 11.53 -16.78 19.58
C ARG A 564 12.39 -17.87 18.89
N GLY A 565 12.83 -17.62 17.66
CA GLY A 565 13.45 -18.65 16.81
C GLY A 565 14.81 -18.33 16.20
N LYS A 566 15.41 -17.16 16.45
CA LYS A 566 16.77 -16.84 15.96
C LYS A 566 17.54 -15.95 16.94
N ALA A 567 17.77 -16.49 18.13
CA ALA A 567 18.93 -16.14 18.94
C ALA A 567 19.66 -17.46 19.23
N THR A 568 20.33 -18.01 18.20
CA THR A 568 21.22 -19.17 18.30
C THR A 568 21.93 -19.37 16.96
N MET A 569 23.03 -18.64 16.78
CA MET A 569 24.38 -19.13 16.48
C MET A 569 25.28 -17.93 16.22
#